data_AF-A0A0B8QC16-F1
#
_entry.id   AF-A0A0B8QC16-F1
#
_cell.length_a   1.000
_cell.length_b   1.000
_cell.length_c   1.000
_cell.angle_alpha   90.00
_cell.angle_beta   90.00
_cell.angle_gamma   90.00
#
_symmetry.space_group_name_H-M   'P 1'
#
loop_
_entity.id
_entity.type
_entity.pdbx_description
1 polymer ?
#
loop_
_entity_poly.entity_id
_entity_poly.type
_entity_poly.pdbx_seq_one_letter_code
_entity_poly.pdbx_strand_id
1 'polypeptide(L)'
;MELANLYDFYIVEDDAYGELQFTEGSAPKSIKAFDSEDRVLSCSSFSKSLCPGYRLGWLINGRFNDEIQKIQLLSTLSTSAPIQAGLAHYLTYESYDNHLRKLRKELHLRYIALRDYLLSVLPSNTVLSDPEGGYFIWMYLPKSLDMLSLNSKCQNTNGR
;
A
#
# COMPACT_ATOMS: atom_id res chain seq x y z
N MET A 1 14.53 3.87 13.58
CA MET A 1 15.15 5.20 13.83
C MET A 1 16.58 5.06 14.34
N GLU A 2 16.83 4.30 15.40
CA GLU A 2 18.20 4.13 15.97
C GLU A 2 19.30 3.90 14.93
N LEU A 3 19.09 2.94 14.00
CA LEU A 3 20.05 2.69 12.92
C LEU A 3 20.22 3.87 11.97
N ALA A 4 19.12 4.55 11.60
CA ALA A 4 19.16 5.70 10.71
C ALA A 4 19.94 6.86 11.33
N ASN A 5 19.81 7.05 12.64
CA ASN A 5 20.53 8.08 13.38
C ASN A 5 22.01 7.69 13.58
N LEU A 6 22.29 6.42 13.90
CA LEU A 6 23.66 5.94 14.12
C LEU A 6 24.51 5.92 12.85
N TYR A 7 23.92 5.50 11.73
CA TYR A 7 24.61 5.31 10.45
C TYR A 7 24.33 6.42 9.43
N ASP A 8 23.67 7.50 9.86
CA ASP A 8 23.39 8.70 9.07
C ASP A 8 22.75 8.42 7.69
N PHE A 9 21.63 7.69 7.69
CA PHE A 9 20.86 7.46 6.46
C PHE A 9 19.42 7.94 6.58
N TYR A 10 18.79 8.10 5.41
CA TYR A 10 17.39 8.48 5.27
C TYR A 10 16.51 7.26 5.01
N ILE A 11 15.26 7.32 5.47
CA ILE A 11 14.26 6.27 5.26
C ILE A 11 13.20 6.82 4.30
N VAL A 12 12.92 6.08 3.23
CA VAL A 12 11.72 6.31 2.41
C VAL A 12 10.67 5.30 2.86
N GLU A 13 9.60 5.80 3.45
CA GLU A 13 8.43 5.03 3.83
C GLU A 13 7.37 5.12 2.72
N ASP A 14 6.89 3.98 2.24
CA ASP A 14 5.75 3.89 1.32
C ASP A 14 4.54 3.35 2.09
N ASP A 15 3.60 4.24 2.41
CA ASP A 15 2.37 3.95 3.13
C ASP A 15 1.13 4.07 2.22
N ALA A 16 1.17 3.44 1.04
CA ALA A 16 0.00 3.39 0.14
C ALA A 16 -1.14 2.48 0.65
N TYR A 17 -0.95 1.73 1.74
CA TYR A 17 -1.86 0.69 2.22
C TYR A 17 -2.31 0.86 3.67
N GLY A 18 -1.76 1.80 4.45
CA GLY A 18 -2.06 1.95 5.88
C GLY A 18 -3.55 2.13 6.18
N GLU A 19 -4.30 2.73 5.26
CA GLU A 19 -5.74 2.90 5.39
C GLU A 19 -6.55 1.61 5.16
N LEU A 20 -5.94 0.49 4.76
CA LEU A 20 -6.62 -0.74 4.35
C LEU A 20 -6.53 -1.87 5.40
N GLN A 21 -6.39 -1.51 6.67
CA GLN A 21 -6.50 -2.42 7.82
C GLN A 21 -7.87 -3.13 7.86
N PHE A 22 -7.88 -4.44 8.17
CA PHE A 22 -9.10 -5.20 8.36
C PHE A 22 -9.78 -4.87 9.68
N THR A 23 -8.99 -4.65 10.72
CA THR A 23 -9.46 -4.22 12.04
C THR A 23 -9.22 -2.72 12.18
N GLU A 24 -10.27 -1.98 12.56
CA GLU A 24 -10.16 -0.54 12.72
C GLU A 24 -9.20 -0.19 13.86
N GLY A 25 -8.21 0.64 13.55
CA GLY A 25 -7.16 1.08 14.48
C GLY A 25 -6.00 0.11 14.67
N SER A 26 -5.92 -0.98 13.90
CA SER A 26 -4.80 -1.94 14.00
C SER A 26 -3.57 -1.54 13.20
N ALA A 27 -3.66 -0.58 12.29
CA ALA A 27 -2.52 -0.12 11.50
C ALA A 27 -1.40 0.38 12.43
N PRO A 28 -0.15 -0.05 12.19
CA PRO A 28 0.97 0.45 12.96
C PRO A 28 1.13 1.95 12.72
N LYS A 29 1.68 2.64 13.71
CA LYS A 29 2.09 4.03 13.52
C LYS A 29 3.18 4.08 12.45
N SER A 30 3.07 5.04 11.53
CA SER A 30 4.12 5.35 10.56
C SER A 30 5.47 5.58 11.25
N ILE A 31 6.55 5.17 10.59
CA ILE A 31 7.94 5.41 11.03
C ILE A 31 8.18 6.92 11.20
N LYS A 32 7.54 7.76 10.37
CA LYS A 32 7.60 9.22 10.46
C LYS A 32 7.11 9.74 11.81
N ALA A 33 6.17 9.04 12.47
CA ALA A 33 5.67 9.43 13.79
C ALA A 33 6.73 9.30 14.90
N PHE A 34 7.80 8.54 14.65
CA PHE A 34 8.93 8.35 15.56
C PHE A 34 10.18 9.13 15.14
N ASP A 35 10.10 9.91 14.05
CA ASP A 35 11.22 10.61 13.45
C ASP A 35 11.49 11.96 14.12
N SER A 36 12.48 12.02 15.00
CA SER A 36 12.90 13.23 15.69
C SER A 36 14.02 14.01 14.99
N GLU A 37 14.66 13.43 13.97
CA GLU A 37 15.82 14.02 13.28
C GLU A 37 15.53 14.41 11.83
N ASP A 38 14.26 14.33 11.42
CA ASP A 38 13.80 14.63 10.07
C ASP A 38 14.53 13.78 9.00
N ARG A 39 14.56 12.47 9.25
CA ARG A 39 15.22 11.46 8.39
C ARG A 39 14.24 10.64 7.56
N VAL A 40 12.94 10.70 7.85
CA VAL A 40 11.92 9.91 7.17
C VAL A 40 11.18 10.76 6.15
N LEU A 41 11.16 10.29 4.91
CA LEU A 41 10.31 10.77 3.83
C LEU A 41 9.15 9.77 3.68
N SER A 42 7.92 10.20 3.97
CA SER A 42 6.74 9.33 3.95
C SER A 42 5.86 9.63 2.75
N CYS A 43 5.71 8.64 1.87
CA CYS A 43 4.92 8.69 0.66
C CYS A 43 3.59 7.96 0.88
N SER A 44 2.49 8.51 0.38
CA SER A 44 1.22 7.78 0.34
C SER A 44 0.35 8.21 -0.85
N SER A 45 -0.74 7.50 -1.10
CA SER A 45 -1.57 7.68 -2.28
C SER A 45 -2.99 7.16 -2.12
N PHE A 46 -3.93 7.84 -2.77
CA PHE A 46 -5.31 7.40 -2.93
C PHE A 46 -5.52 6.28 -3.96
N SER A 47 -4.44 5.78 -4.58
CA SER A 47 -4.52 4.77 -5.63
C SER A 47 -5.09 3.43 -5.17
N LYS A 48 -5.01 3.16 -3.86
CA LYS A 48 -5.48 1.90 -3.24
C LYS A 48 -6.74 2.11 -2.41
N SER A 49 -6.97 3.29 -1.86
CA SER A 49 -8.16 3.57 -1.04
C SER A 49 -9.32 4.15 -1.83
N LEU A 50 -9.11 4.84 -2.96
CA LEU A 50 -10.17 5.48 -3.74
C LEU A 50 -10.16 5.09 -5.20
N CYS A 51 -9.21 5.61 -5.97
CA CYS A 51 -9.20 5.44 -7.42
C CYS A 51 -7.77 5.55 -7.96
N PRO A 52 -7.22 4.48 -8.57
CA PRO A 52 -5.89 4.53 -9.19
C PRO A 52 -5.82 5.54 -10.35
N GLY A 53 -6.95 5.80 -11.01
CA GLY A 53 -7.05 6.74 -12.13
C GLY A 53 -6.80 8.21 -11.76
N TYR A 54 -6.91 8.59 -10.48
CA TYR A 54 -6.62 9.95 -10.04
C TYR A 54 -5.14 10.29 -10.06
N ARG A 55 -4.26 9.27 -10.05
CA ARG A 55 -2.79 9.44 -10.05
C ARG A 55 -2.31 10.46 -9.02
N LEU A 56 -2.96 10.49 -7.86
CA LEU A 56 -2.70 11.44 -6.79
C LEU A 56 -2.04 10.72 -5.60
N GLY A 57 -0.93 11.28 -5.16
CA GLY A 57 -0.24 10.91 -3.94
C GLY A 57 0.39 12.14 -3.31
N TRP A 58 0.92 11.97 -2.11
CA TRP A 58 1.56 13.03 -1.35
C TRP A 58 2.84 12.52 -0.70
N LEU A 59 3.69 13.48 -0.34
CA LEU A 59 4.97 13.24 0.32
C LEU A 59 5.08 14.13 1.54
N ILE A 60 5.13 13.51 2.71
CA ILE A 60 5.46 14.16 3.98
C ILE A 60 6.97 14.13 4.12
N ASN A 61 7.58 15.31 4.12
CA ASN A 61 9.02 15.50 4.21
C ASN A 61 9.30 16.80 4.98
N GLY A 62 10.51 16.95 5.53
CA GLY A 62 10.95 18.19 6.15
C GLY A 62 11.93 18.95 5.28
N ARG A 63 13.23 18.77 5.52
CA ARG A 63 14.32 19.58 4.95
C ARG A 63 14.42 19.59 3.42
N PHE A 64 13.84 18.60 2.74
CA PHE A 64 13.96 18.43 1.29
C PHE A 64 12.83 19.11 0.48
N ASN A 65 11.92 19.82 1.14
CA ASN A 65 10.68 20.30 0.52
C ASN A 65 10.91 21.14 -0.74
N ASP A 66 11.81 22.12 -0.66
CA ASP A 66 12.09 23.03 -1.79
C ASP A 66 12.74 22.31 -2.97
N GLU A 67 13.63 21.35 -2.70
CA GLU A 67 14.32 20.58 -3.74
C GLU A 67 13.36 19.62 -4.43
N ILE A 68 12.52 18.94 -3.66
CA ILE A 68 11.47 18.05 -4.17
C ILE A 68 10.48 18.83 -5.04
N GLN A 69 10.01 19.99 -4.59
CA GLN A 69 9.09 20.81 -5.38
C GLN A 69 9.71 21.28 -6.70
N LYS A 70 10.99 21.66 -6.69
CA LYS A 70 11.73 21.99 -7.92
C LYS A 70 11.80 20.81 -8.87
N ILE A 71 12.16 19.62 -8.38
CA ILE A 71 12.21 18.40 -9.20
C ILE A 71 10.82 18.07 -9.77
N GLN A 72 9.76 18.17 -8.96
CA GLN A 72 8.39 17.92 -9.39
C GLN A 72 7.95 18.87 -10.51
N LEU A 73 8.26 20.17 -10.37
CA LEU A 73 7.97 21.19 -11.37
C LEU A 73 8.68 20.89 -12.69
N LEU A 74 9.96 20.51 -12.63
CA LEU A 74 10.76 20.19 -13.82
C LEU A 74 10.36 18.86 -14.48
N SER A 75 9.79 17.93 -13.71
CA SER A 75 9.40 16.59 -14.19
C SER A 75 8.01 16.58 -14.82
N THR A 76 7.00 17.08 -14.11
CA THR A 76 5.59 16.95 -14.53
C THR A 76 4.79 18.25 -14.41
N LEU A 77 5.45 19.38 -14.13
CA LEU A 77 4.86 20.69 -13.86
C LEU A 77 4.00 20.73 -12.58
N SER A 78 2.86 20.03 -12.57
CA SER A 78 1.97 19.92 -11.42
C SER A 78 1.01 18.76 -11.57
N THR A 79 0.51 18.25 -10.44
CA THR A 79 -0.63 17.31 -10.44
C THR A 79 -1.92 18.01 -10.88
N SER A 80 -2.90 17.26 -11.41
CA SER A 80 -4.17 17.80 -11.89
C SER A 80 -4.90 18.63 -10.82
N ALA A 81 -5.02 19.94 -11.04
CA ALA A 81 -5.69 20.85 -10.10
C ALA A 81 -7.19 20.54 -9.90
N PRO A 82 -7.98 20.20 -10.95
CA PRO A 82 -9.37 19.80 -10.75
C PRO A 82 -9.53 18.55 -9.89
N ILE A 83 -8.66 17.55 -10.05
CA ILE A 83 -8.68 16.32 -9.25
C ILE A 83 -8.31 16.61 -7.79
N GLN A 84 -7.29 17.44 -7.56
CA GLN A 84 -6.92 17.87 -6.21
C GLN A 84 -8.07 18.61 -5.51
N ALA A 85 -8.72 19.55 -6.21
CA ALA A 85 -9.84 20.32 -5.66
C ALA A 85 -11.07 19.43 -5.37
N GLY A 86 -11.43 18.55 -6.30
CA GLY A 86 -12.54 17.62 -6.13
C GLY A 86 -12.30 16.66 -4.97
N LEU A 87 -11.06 16.17 -4.81
CA LEU A 87 -10.73 15.29 -3.71
C LEU A 87 -10.69 16.04 -2.36
N ALA A 88 -10.13 17.25 -2.32
CA ALA A 88 -10.17 18.07 -1.12
C ALA A 88 -11.61 18.33 -0.66
N HIS A 89 -12.52 18.63 -1.59
CA HIS A 89 -13.95 18.76 -1.30
C HIS A 89 -14.54 17.45 -0.76
N TYR A 90 -14.27 16.31 -1.41
CA TYR A 90 -14.74 14.99 -0.96
C TYR A 90 -14.25 14.65 0.45
N LEU A 91 -12.97 14.88 0.75
CA LEU A 91 -12.40 14.60 2.07
C LEU A 91 -12.96 15.53 3.16
N THR A 92 -13.35 16.76 2.80
CA THR A 92 -13.84 17.77 3.76
C THR A 92 -15.33 17.63 4.04
N TYR A 93 -16.14 17.40 3.00
CA TYR A 93 -17.60 17.52 3.07
C TYR A 93 -18.33 16.18 2.91
N GLU A 94 -17.67 15.17 2.35
CA GLU A 94 -18.25 13.84 2.16
C GLU A 94 -17.66 12.83 3.16
N SER A 95 -18.24 11.63 3.24
CA SER A 95 -17.84 10.64 4.24
C SER A 95 -16.80 9.65 3.71
N TYR A 96 -15.54 10.11 3.60
CA TYR A 96 -14.41 9.26 3.25
C TYR A 96 -14.23 8.09 4.24
N ASP A 97 -14.43 8.33 5.53
CA ASP A 97 -14.36 7.27 6.55
C ASP A 97 -15.43 6.19 6.35
N ASN A 98 -16.63 6.55 5.91
CA ASN A 98 -17.67 5.57 5.59
C ASN A 98 -17.30 4.76 4.34
N HIS A 99 -16.69 5.39 3.34
CA HIS A 99 -16.12 4.67 2.20
C HIS A 99 -15.04 3.67 2.64
N LEU A 100 -14.07 4.11 3.44
CA LEU A 100 -13.01 3.24 3.97
C LEU A 100 -13.56 2.08 4.79
N ARG A 101 -14.54 2.30 5.68
CA ARG A 101 -15.17 1.20 6.45
C ARG A 101 -15.81 0.15 5.55
N LYS A 102 -16.52 0.58 4.49
CA LYS A 102 -17.11 -0.35 3.51
C LYS A 102 -16.04 -1.11 2.73
N LEU A 103 -15.01 -0.39 2.27
CA LEU A 103 -13.90 -0.98 1.53
C LEU A 103 -13.16 -2.03 2.38
N ARG A 104 -12.74 -1.68 3.60
CA ARG A 104 -12.07 -2.60 4.52
C ARG A 104 -12.87 -3.87 4.79
N LYS A 105 -14.18 -3.72 5.03
CA LYS A 105 -15.08 -4.87 5.23
C LYS A 105 -15.10 -5.79 4.01
N GLU A 106 -15.26 -5.23 2.83
CA GLU A 106 -15.28 -6.01 1.58
C GLU A 106 -13.95 -6.73 1.35
N LEU A 107 -12.82 -6.05 1.57
CA LEU A 107 -11.50 -6.66 1.42
C LEU A 107 -11.26 -7.78 2.42
N HIS A 108 -11.69 -7.61 3.66
CA HIS A 108 -11.57 -8.66 4.67
C HIS A 108 -12.40 -9.91 4.29
N LEU A 109 -13.62 -9.73 3.80
CA LEU A 109 -14.45 -10.84 3.33
C LEU A 109 -13.81 -11.56 2.14
N ARG A 110 -13.26 -10.81 1.18
CA ARG A 110 -12.53 -11.39 0.04
C ARG A 110 -11.28 -12.13 0.46
N TYR A 111 -10.55 -11.59 1.44
CA TYR A 111 -9.38 -12.23 2.01
C TYR A 111 -9.73 -13.60 2.61
N ILE A 112 -10.75 -13.66 3.47
CA ILE A 112 -11.20 -14.92 4.09
C ILE A 112 -11.59 -15.93 3.01
N ALA A 113 -12.45 -15.53 2.06
CA ALA A 113 -12.91 -16.41 1.00
C ALA A 113 -11.76 -16.95 0.13
N LEU A 114 -10.83 -16.09 -0.26
CA LEU A 114 -9.65 -16.50 -1.04
C LEU A 114 -8.75 -17.43 -0.23
N ARG A 115 -8.49 -17.10 1.03
CA ARG A 115 -7.65 -17.90 1.92
C ARG A 115 -8.21 -19.31 2.11
N ASP A 116 -9.50 -19.42 2.40
CA ASP A 116 -10.17 -20.70 2.61
C ASP A 116 -10.16 -21.54 1.32
N TYR A 117 -10.41 -20.90 0.18
CA TYR A 117 -10.29 -21.56 -1.12
C TYR A 117 -8.86 -22.06 -1.38
N LEU A 118 -7.85 -21.22 -1.18
CA LEU A 118 -6.45 -21.59 -1.36
C LEU A 118 -6.05 -22.78 -0.46
N LEU A 119 -6.43 -22.77 0.81
CA LEU A 119 -6.16 -23.89 1.72
C LEU A 119 -6.87 -25.19 1.31
N SER A 120 -8.01 -25.10 0.61
CA SER A 120 -8.74 -26.28 0.13
C SER A 120 -8.12 -26.93 -1.12
N VAL A 121 -7.37 -26.17 -1.92
CA VAL A 121 -6.82 -26.65 -3.21
C VAL A 121 -5.31 -26.83 -3.22
N LEU A 122 -4.58 -26.15 -2.33
CA LEU A 122 -3.14 -26.19 -2.28
C LEU A 122 -2.61 -27.41 -1.50
N PRO A 123 -1.37 -27.84 -1.77
CA PRO A 123 -0.70 -28.87 -0.97
C PRO A 123 -0.67 -28.50 0.51
N SER A 124 -0.84 -29.49 1.39
CA SER A 124 -0.94 -29.30 2.85
C SER A 124 0.31 -28.68 3.50
N ASN A 125 1.46 -28.71 2.82
CA ASN A 125 2.71 -28.08 3.26
C ASN A 125 2.88 -26.65 2.73
N THR A 126 1.84 -26.05 2.17
CA THR A 126 1.84 -24.64 1.75
C THR A 126 1.52 -23.75 2.94
N VAL A 127 2.31 -22.69 3.13
CA VAL A 127 2.06 -21.70 4.17
C VAL A 127 1.56 -20.42 3.53
N LEU A 128 0.42 -19.91 3.99
CA LEU A 128 -0.10 -18.59 3.61
C LEU A 128 0.26 -17.57 4.69
N SER A 129 0.63 -16.36 4.28
CA SER A 129 0.70 -15.22 5.20
C SER A 129 -0.69 -14.91 5.76
N ASP A 130 -0.73 -14.35 6.97
CA ASP A 130 -1.96 -13.86 7.60
C ASP A 130 -1.92 -12.33 7.72
N PRO A 131 -2.19 -11.59 6.63
CA PRO A 131 -2.13 -10.13 6.64
C PRO A 131 -3.28 -9.53 7.46
N GLU A 132 -2.98 -8.46 8.18
CA GLU A 132 -3.99 -7.66 8.90
C GLU A 132 -4.63 -6.56 8.03
N GLY A 133 -4.30 -6.51 6.75
CA GLY A 133 -4.84 -5.52 5.81
C GLY A 133 -4.21 -5.58 4.41
N GLY A 134 -4.65 -4.67 3.55
CA GLY A 134 -4.13 -4.52 2.18
C GLY A 134 -4.81 -5.44 1.15
N TYR A 135 -4.08 -5.82 0.10
CA TYR A 135 -4.60 -6.56 -1.06
C TYR A 135 -3.97 -7.93 -1.30
N PHE A 136 -2.99 -8.30 -0.49
CA PHE A 136 -2.03 -9.33 -0.87
C PHE A 136 -2.00 -10.47 0.13
N ILE A 137 -1.94 -11.70 -0.38
CA ILE A 137 -1.62 -12.90 0.39
C ILE A 137 -0.32 -13.46 -0.17
N TRP A 138 0.70 -13.57 0.67
CA TRP A 138 1.95 -14.23 0.33
C TRP A 138 1.83 -15.72 0.57
N MET A 139 2.41 -16.51 -0.31
CA MET A 139 2.37 -17.97 -0.25
C MET A 139 3.77 -18.52 -0.31
N TYR A 140 4.10 -19.39 0.63
CA TYR A 140 5.34 -20.14 0.67
C TYR A 140 5.04 -21.56 0.23
N LEU A 141 5.45 -21.85 -1.00
CA LEU A 141 5.30 -23.16 -1.62
C LEU A 141 6.47 -24.08 -1.23
N PRO A 142 6.29 -25.41 -1.34
CA PRO A 142 7.33 -26.38 -1.03
C PRO A 142 8.58 -26.15 -1.88
N LYS A 143 9.77 -26.27 -1.28
CA LYS A 143 11.06 -26.10 -1.99
C LYS A 143 11.25 -27.03 -3.20
N SER A 144 10.54 -28.15 -3.22
CA SER A 144 10.55 -29.11 -4.33
C SER A 144 9.84 -28.58 -5.58
N LEU A 145 9.09 -27.49 -5.47
CA LEU A 145 8.36 -26.89 -6.58
C LEU A 145 9.23 -25.83 -7.27
N ASP A 146 9.44 -26.02 -8.57
CA ASP A 146 10.07 -25.00 -9.41
C ASP A 146 9.07 -23.87 -9.75
N MET A 147 9.32 -22.69 -9.20
CA MET A 147 8.50 -21.50 -9.42
C MET A 147 8.50 -21.02 -10.87
N LEU A 148 9.59 -21.23 -11.62
CA LEU A 148 9.65 -20.83 -13.03
C LEU A 148 8.73 -21.69 -13.88
N SER A 149 8.84 -23.02 -13.76
CA SER A 149 7.92 -23.96 -14.39
C SER A 149 6.46 -23.72 -13.99
N LEU A 150 6.19 -23.45 -12.71
CA LEU A 150 4.83 -23.13 -12.25
C LEU A 150 4.29 -21.88 -12.95
N ASN A 151 5.06 -20.78 -12.97
CA ASN A 151 4.65 -19.53 -13.59
C ASN A 151 4.35 -19.71 -15.09
N SER A 152 5.21 -20.42 -15.82
CA SER A 152 4.96 -20.74 -17.24
C SER A 152 3.68 -21.54 -17.45
N LYS A 153 3.36 -22.49 -16.57
CA LYS A 153 2.09 -23.24 -16.64
C LYS A 153 0.88 -22.32 -16.41
N CYS A 154 0.93 -21.47 -15.39
CA CYS A 154 -0.16 -20.51 -15.09
C CYS A 154 -0.42 -19.54 -16.24
N GLN A 155 0.62 -19.06 -16.92
CA GLN A 155 0.48 -18.17 -18.07
C GLN A 155 -0.19 -18.86 -19.26
N ASN A 156 0.11 -20.14 -19.49
CA ASN A 156 -0.46 -20.93 -20.59
C ASN A 156 -1.92 -21.34 -20.35
N THR A 157 -2.38 -21.43 -19.10
CA THR A 157 -3.80 -21.71 -18.78
C THR A 157 -4.71 -20.49 -18.97
N ASN A 158 -4.17 -19.27 -18.95
CA ASN A 158 -4.94 -18.02 -19.12
C ASN A 158 -5.21 -17.65 -20.59
N GLY A 159 -4.93 -18.55 -21.54
CA GLY A 159 -5.22 -18.42 -22.97
C GLY A 159 -6.57 -18.98 -23.42
N ARG A 160 -7.54 -19.12 -22.51
CA ARG A 160 -8.95 -19.46 -22.82
C ARG A 160 -9.90 -18.44 -22.24
#